data_AF-A0A925HIZ7-F1
#
_entry.id   AF-A0A925HIZ7-F1
#
_cell.length_a   1.000
_cell.length_b   1.000
_cell.length_c   1.000
_cell.angle_alpha   90.00
_cell.angle_beta   90.00
_cell.angle_gamma   90.00
#
_symmetry.space_group_name_H-M   'P 1'
#
loop_
_entity.id
_entity.type
_entity.pdbx_description
1 polymer ?
#
loop_
_entity_poly.entity_id
_entity_poly.type
_entity_poly.pdbx_seq_one_letter_code
_entity_poly.pdbx_strand_id
1 'polypeptide(L)'
;MNACDLKGLLAETVAARERAEGVIQGLMQAKAQCEADLARASREDILKKVTGRSSLDNAVIQARKVVESLDRAIDQLRADLAREGAAGSHGELGAMATAARG
;
A
#
# COMPACT_ATOMS: atom_id res chain seq x y z
N MET A 1 22.26 -3.56 1.48
CA MET A 1 21.09 -4.10 2.19
C MET A 1 21.01 -5.56 1.81
N ASN A 2 20.82 -6.49 2.75
CA ASN A 2 20.80 -7.92 2.42
C ASN A 2 19.38 -8.32 1.99
N ALA A 3 19.24 -9.35 1.15
CA ALA A 3 17.94 -9.82 0.64
C ALA A 3 16.94 -10.20 1.75
N CYS A 4 17.41 -10.51 2.97
CA CYS A 4 16.56 -10.77 4.12
C CYS A 4 15.91 -9.49 4.69
N ASP A 5 16.63 -8.36 4.63
CA ASP A 5 16.16 -7.06 5.12
C ASP A 5 15.04 -6.52 4.20
N LEU A 6 15.20 -6.69 2.89
CA LEU A 6 14.18 -6.31 1.89
C LEU A 6 12.89 -7.13 2.04
N LYS A 7 12.98 -8.42 2.36
CA LYS A 7 11.80 -9.27 2.65
C LYS A 7 11.07 -8.81 3.91
N GLY A 8 11.80 -8.46 4.96
CA GLY A 8 11.23 -7.90 6.19
C GLY A 8 10.50 -6.58 5.92
N LEU A 9 11.16 -5.66 5.23
CA LEU A 9 10.57 -4.37 4.85
C LEU A 9 9.33 -4.53 3.95
N LEU A 10 9.34 -5.48 3.01
CA LEU A 10 8.17 -5.80 2.19
C LEU A 10 6.99 -6.27 3.06
N ALA A 11 7.23 -7.18 4.01
CA ALA A 11 6.19 -7.67 4.92
C ALA A 11 5.60 -6.53 5.78
N GLU A 12 6.45 -5.65 6.31
CA GLU A 12 6.02 -4.47 7.08
C GLU A 12 5.19 -3.50 6.22
N THR A 13 5.58 -3.29 4.97
CA THR A 13 4.88 -2.38 4.04
C THR A 13 3.52 -2.95 3.66
N VAL A 14 3.40 -4.27 3.44
CA VAL A 14 2.12 -4.96 3.23
C VAL A 14 1.23 -4.84 4.47
N ALA A 15 1.76 -5.09 5.67
CA ALA A 15 0.99 -4.92 6.91
C ALA A 15 0.55 -3.46 7.15
N ALA A 16 1.35 -2.48 6.71
CA ALA A 16 0.95 -1.07 6.73
C ALA A 16 -0.20 -0.78 5.75
N ARG A 17 -0.18 -1.40 4.56
CA ARG A 17 -1.24 -1.30 3.55
C ARG A 17 -2.57 -1.85 4.08
N GLU A 18 -2.56 -3.03 4.67
CA GLU A 18 -3.76 -3.66 5.26
C GLU A 18 -4.37 -2.78 6.38
N ARG A 19 -3.52 -2.20 7.24
CA ARG A 19 -3.98 -1.26 8.27
C ARG A 19 -4.60 0.00 7.67
N ALA A 20 -4.00 0.56 6.61
CA ALA A 20 -4.54 1.72 5.92
C ALA A 20 -5.90 1.42 5.27
N GLU A 21 -6.08 0.23 4.68
CA GLU A 21 -7.36 -0.24 4.17
C GLU A 21 -8.42 -0.39 5.28
N GLY A 22 -8.03 -0.92 6.44
CA GLY A 22 -8.89 -0.98 7.62
C GLY A 22 -9.38 0.40 8.08
N VAL A 23 -8.51 1.40 8.06
CA VAL A 23 -8.87 2.79 8.38
C VAL A 23 -9.88 3.34 7.36
N ILE A 24 -9.69 3.08 6.06
CA ILE A 24 -10.64 3.52 5.02
C ILE A 24 -12.02 2.92 5.27
N GLN A 25 -12.10 1.63 5.58
CA GLN A 25 -13.37 0.96 5.89
C GLN A 25 -14.04 1.58 7.12
N GLY A 26 -13.27 1.84 8.20
CA GLY A 26 -13.78 2.51 9.39
C GLY A 26 -14.30 3.92 9.11
N LEU A 27 -13.57 4.71 8.31
CA LEU A 27 -14.00 6.05 7.90
C LEU A 27 -15.27 6.01 7.05
N MET A 28 -15.42 5.03 6.16
CA MET A 28 -16.63 4.86 5.34
C MET A 28 -17.85 4.47 6.20
N GLN A 29 -17.66 3.60 7.20
CA GLN A 29 -18.73 3.25 8.14
C GLN A 29 -19.13 4.44 9.01
N ALA A 30 -18.16 5.17 9.56
CA ALA A 30 -18.40 6.38 10.33
C ALA A 30 -19.14 7.43 9.49
N LYS A 31 -18.78 7.58 8.22
CA LYS A 31 -19.50 8.46 7.29
C LYS A 31 -20.95 8.04 7.12
N ALA A 32 -21.20 6.76 6.83
CA ALA A 32 -22.56 6.26 6.64
C ALA A 32 -23.42 6.48 7.89
N GLN A 33 -22.85 6.24 9.08
CA GLN A 33 -23.53 6.47 10.35
C GLN A 33 -23.84 7.96 10.56
N CYS A 34 -22.87 8.85 10.36
CA CYS A 34 -23.07 10.30 10.48
C CYS A 34 -24.13 10.82 9.49
N GLU A 35 -24.11 10.36 8.23
CA GLU A 35 -25.12 10.76 7.24
C GLU A 35 -26.52 10.27 7.63
N ALA A 36 -26.65 9.07 8.19
CA ALA A 36 -27.92 8.55 8.70
C ALA A 36 -28.43 9.35 9.91
N ASP A 37 -27.55 9.72 10.84
CA ASP A 37 -27.90 10.50 12.03
C ASP A 37 -28.29 11.94 11.67
N LEU A 38 -27.58 12.56 10.74
CA LEU A 38 -27.89 13.89 10.19
C LEU A 38 -29.24 13.90 9.46
N ALA A 39 -29.49 12.88 8.63
CA ALA A 39 -30.79 12.72 7.96
C ALA A 39 -31.93 12.56 8.96
N ARG A 40 -31.74 11.77 10.03
CA ARG A 40 -32.71 11.61 11.12
C ARG A 40 -32.95 12.92 11.89
N ALA A 41 -31.92 13.74 12.06
CA ALA A 41 -32.01 15.03 12.72
C ALA A 41 -32.50 16.16 11.79
N SER A 42 -32.82 15.87 10.52
CA SER A 42 -33.14 16.85 9.48
C SER A 42 -32.11 17.99 9.38
N ARG A 43 -30.84 17.68 9.69
CA ARG A 43 -29.70 18.61 9.66
C ARG A 43 -28.76 18.20 8.55
N GLU A 44 -28.24 19.17 7.82
CA GLU A 44 -27.17 18.95 6.84
C GLU A 44 -25.81 19.22 7.47
N ASP A 45 -24.79 18.51 6.98
CA ASP A 45 -23.40 18.83 7.27
C ASP A 45 -23.04 20.18 6.62
N ILE A 46 -22.76 21.18 7.46
CA ILE A 46 -22.43 22.55 7.04
C ILE A 46 -21.18 22.56 6.15
N LEU A 47 -20.19 21.71 6.42
CA LEU A 47 -18.99 21.60 5.59
C LEU A 47 -19.30 21.01 4.22
N LYS A 48 -20.16 19.99 4.16
CA LYS A 48 -20.63 19.41 2.90
C LYS A 48 -21.46 20.41 2.09
N LYS A 49 -22.26 21.26 2.75
CA LYS A 49 -23.06 22.30 2.10
C LYS A 49 -22.19 23.39 1.45
N VAL A 50 -21.10 23.79 2.09
CA VAL A 50 -20.23 24.87 1.60
C VAL A 50 -19.17 24.36 0.61
N THR A 51 -18.63 23.17 0.83
CA THR A 51 -17.48 22.65 0.08
C THR A 51 -17.83 21.48 -0.86
N GLY A 52 -19.07 20.97 -0.79
CA GLY A 52 -19.50 19.77 -1.50
C GLY A 52 -18.95 18.46 -0.92
N ARG A 53 -18.12 18.50 0.13
CA ARG A 53 -17.47 17.34 0.75
C ARG A 53 -17.50 17.43 2.27
N SER A 54 -17.71 16.30 2.95
CA SER A 54 -17.56 16.23 4.40
C SER A 54 -16.07 16.12 4.79
N SER A 55 -15.75 16.42 6.05
CA SER A 55 -14.41 16.15 6.60
C SER A 55 -14.02 14.67 6.47
N LEU A 56 -14.99 13.75 6.55
CA LEU A 56 -14.77 12.32 6.36
C LEU A 56 -14.46 11.96 4.92
N ASP A 57 -15.07 12.63 3.92
CA ASP A 57 -14.72 12.46 2.51
C ASP A 57 -13.25 12.86 2.26
N ASN A 58 -12.82 13.98 2.84
CA ASN A 58 -11.42 14.40 2.74
C ASN A 58 -10.48 13.39 3.42
N ALA A 59 -10.84 12.87 4.60
CA ALA A 59 -10.06 11.85 5.28
C ALA A 59 -9.92 10.56 4.46
N VAL A 60 -11.01 10.09 3.84
CA VAL A 60 -10.99 8.92 2.94
C VAL A 60 -10.09 9.15 1.74
N ILE A 61 -10.14 10.34 1.12
CA ILE A 61 -9.26 10.67 -0.01
C ILE A 61 -7.79 10.64 0.40
N GLN A 62 -7.44 11.20 1.56
CA GLN A 62 -6.05 11.18 2.03
C GLN A 62 -5.59 9.76 2.37
N ALA A 63 -6.42 8.96 3.03
CA ALA A 63 -6.11 7.57 3.32
C ALA A 63 -5.91 6.73 2.05
N ARG A 64 -6.71 6.97 1.00
CA ARG A 64 -6.51 6.33 -0.32
C ARG A 64 -5.17 6.68 -0.97
N LYS A 65 -4.71 7.93 -0.86
CA LYS A 65 -3.38 8.33 -1.34
C LYS A 65 -2.25 7.60 -0.60
N VAL A 66 -2.43 7.36 0.70
CA VAL A 66 -1.47 6.57 1.49
C VAL A 66 -1.42 5.13 0.98
N VAL A 67 -2.56 4.50 0.71
CA VAL A 67 -2.61 3.15 0.12
C VAL A 67 -1.91 3.12 -1.24
N GLU A 68 -2.19 4.07 -2.13
CA GLU A 68 -1.50 4.16 -3.44
C GLU A 68 0.01 4.31 -3.29
N SER A 69 0.47 5.09 -2.30
CA SER A 69 1.90 5.24 -2.03
C SER A 69 2.53 3.94 -1.54
N LEU A 70 1.81 3.19 -0.70
CA LEU A 70 2.26 1.89 -0.18
C LEU A 70 2.28 0.85 -1.29
N ASP A 71 1.29 0.84 -2.19
CA ASP A 71 1.25 -0.04 -3.37
C ASP A 71 2.49 0.14 -4.24
N ARG A 72 2.83 1.40 -4.56
CA ARG A 72 4.04 1.72 -5.33
C ARG A 72 5.32 1.26 -4.62
N ALA A 73 5.39 1.42 -3.30
CA ALA A 73 6.53 0.97 -2.52
C ALA A 73 6.66 -0.57 -2.52
N ILE A 74 5.54 -1.29 -2.41
CA ILE A 74 5.49 -2.75 -2.50
C ILE A 74 5.99 -3.24 -3.86
N ASP A 75 5.53 -2.62 -4.94
CA ASP A 75 5.94 -3.00 -6.30
C ASP A 75 7.44 -2.77 -6.53
N GLN A 76 7.96 -1.65 -6.02
CA GLN A 76 9.39 -1.35 -6.07
C GLN A 76 10.21 -2.39 -5.28
N LEU A 77 9.81 -2.69 -4.04
CA LEU A 77 10.50 -3.68 -3.20
C LEU A 77 10.47 -5.09 -3.81
N ARG A 78 9.37 -5.47 -4.47
CA ARG A 78 9.27 -6.73 -5.21
C ARG A 78 10.23 -6.77 -6.40
N ALA A 79 10.32 -5.67 -7.15
CA ALA A 79 11.25 -5.56 -8.28
C ALA A 79 12.71 -5.65 -7.84
N ASP A 80 13.05 -5.02 -6.71
CA ASP A 80 14.41 -5.06 -6.16
C ASP A 80 14.78 -6.45 -5.63
N LEU A 81 13.85 -7.14 -4.96
CA LEU A 81 14.03 -8.55 -4.56
C LEU A 81 14.24 -9.49 -5.74
N ALA A 82 13.49 -9.29 -6.83
CA ALA A 82 13.66 -10.07 -8.06
C ALA A 82 15.04 -9.85 -8.69
N ARG A 83 15.54 -8.61 -8.67
CA ARG A 83 16.87 -8.27 -9.20
C ARG A 83 17.99 -8.89 -8.37
N GLU A 84 17.88 -8.86 -7.04
CA GLU A 84 18.86 -9.50 -6.15
C GLU A 84 18.83 -11.04 -6.27
N GLY A 85 17.64 -11.64 -6.36
CA GLY A 85 17.50 -13.08 -6.58
C GLY A 85 18.09 -13.54 -7.92
N ALA A 86 17.93 -12.75 -8.98
CA ALA A 86 18.52 -13.02 -10.29
C ALA A 86 20.06 -12.90 -10.25
N ALA A 87 20.60 -11.90 -9.57
CA ALA A 87 22.05 -11.70 -9.42
C ALA A 87 22.75 -12.84 -8.67
N GLY A 88 22.07 -13.47 -7.70
CA GLY A 88 22.57 -14.66 -6.99
C GLY A 88 22.67 -15.93 -7.85
N SER A 89 21.97 -15.99 -8.99
CA SER A 89 21.87 -17.19 -9.85
C SER A 89 22.83 -17.21 -11.05
N HIS A 90 23.59 -16.14 -11.27
CA HIS A 90 24.52 -16.01 -12.41
C HIS A 90 26.01 -16.21 -12.04
N GLY A 91 26.33 -16.53 -10.79
CA GLY A 91 27.71 -16.69 -10.30
C GLY A 91 28.32 -18.09 -10.48
N GLU A 92 27.54 -19.16 -10.61
CA GLU A 92 28.06 -20.54 -10.48
C GLU A 92 28.07 -21.37 -11.78
N LEU A 93 27.47 -20.91 -12.88
CA LEU A 93 27.40 -21.69 -14.13
C LEU A 93 28.51 -21.36 -15.15
N GLY A 94 29.40 -20.41 -14.85
CA GLY A 94 30.49 -20.01 -15.74
C GLY A 94 31.78 -20.85 -15.66
N ALA A 95 31.93 -21.71 -14.65
CA ALA A 95 33.20 -22.40 -14.38
C ALA A 95 33.32 -23.83 -14.96
N MET A 96 32.22 -24.45 -15.43
CA MET A 96 32.26 -25.84 -15.93
C MET A 96 32.30 -25.99 -17.46
N ALA A 97 32.10 -24.93 -18.25
CA ALA A 97 32.00 -25.04 -19.71
C ALA A 97 33.35 -24.94 -20.46
N THR A 98 34.46 -24.62 -19.80
CA THR A 98 35.76 -24.38 -20.49
C THR A 98 36.73 -25.57 -20.43
N ALA A 99 36.39 -26.66 -19.75
CA ALA A 99 37.27 -27.84 -19.62
C ALA A 99 37.07 -28.91 -20.72
N ALA A 100 36.15 -28.71 -21.67
CA ALA A 100 35.81 -29.69 -22.72
C ALA A 100 36.23 -29.26 -24.14
N ARG A 101 37.42 -28.68 -24.29
CA ARG A 101 38.14 -28.60 -25.58
C ARG A 101 39.54 -29.16 -25.41
N GLY A 102 39.61 -30.49 -25.39
CA GLY A 102 40.78 -31.25 -25.81
C GLY A 102 40.77 -31.45 -27.32
#